data_AF-A0AAV2S253-F1
#
_entry.id   AF-A0AAV2S253-F1
#
_cell.length_a   1.000
_cell.length_b   1.000
_cell.length_c   1.000
_cell.angle_alpha   90.00
_cell.angle_beta   90.00
_cell.angle_gamma   90.00
#
_symmetry.space_group_name_H-M   'P 1'
#
loop_
_entity.id
_entity.type
_entity.pdbx_description
1 polymer ?
#
loop_
_entity_poly.entity_id
_entity_poly.type
_entity_poly.pdbx_seq_one_letter_code
_entity_poly.pdbx_strand_id
1 'polypeptide(L)'
;NLFTRKMSKLVLLVLLAVQAARTEDNAVKTLMDDFWEWKIQEYPEFATMIGLTSHHMDKLNLDIFQQRKETCEEFLRRAEALESSSLTNQDLLNVNILKHHLNTYIQNMRFIKFYTPLSILEGPQFTLKNIIENFVILKNKEDYENLLKRYDEVPRQVDEIMSLMNGNIENGHMPSNWSIVYMTK
;
A
#
# COMPACT_ATOMS: atom_id res chain seq x y z
N ASN A 1 -30.49 -16.32 -48.26
CA ASN A 1 -31.05 -16.47 -46.90
C ASN A 1 -30.69 -15.28 -46.00
N LEU A 2 -31.61 -14.32 -45.86
CA LEU A 2 -31.45 -13.14 -45.00
C LEU A 2 -31.31 -13.53 -43.50
N PHE A 3 -31.88 -14.67 -43.13
CA PHE A 3 -31.95 -15.19 -41.76
C PHE A 3 -30.59 -15.69 -41.24
N THR A 4 -29.85 -16.44 -42.05
CA THR A 4 -28.49 -16.92 -41.70
C THR A 4 -27.49 -15.77 -41.57
N ARG A 5 -27.65 -14.71 -42.38
CA ARG A 5 -26.81 -13.51 -42.34
C ARG A 5 -27.10 -12.64 -41.11
N LYS A 6 -28.34 -12.61 -40.61
CA LYS A 6 -28.70 -11.96 -39.33
C LYS A 6 -28.23 -12.75 -38.11
N MET A 7 -28.39 -14.08 -38.12
CA MET A 7 -27.87 -14.96 -37.05
C MET A 7 -26.35 -14.89 -36.93
N SER A 8 -25.62 -14.90 -38.05
CA SER A 8 -24.15 -14.79 -38.04
C SER A 8 -23.66 -13.45 -37.48
N LYS A 9 -24.35 -12.33 -37.75
CA LYS A 9 -24.05 -11.04 -37.14
C LYS A 9 -24.33 -11.01 -35.63
N LEU A 10 -25.42 -11.65 -35.19
CA LEU A 10 -25.77 -11.72 -33.77
C LEU A 10 -24.74 -12.54 -32.98
N VAL A 11 -24.30 -13.68 -33.53
CA VAL A 11 -23.24 -14.51 -32.93
C VAL A 11 -21.91 -13.76 -32.86
N LEU A 12 -21.54 -13.01 -33.90
CA LEU A 12 -20.32 -12.19 -33.89
C LEU A 12 -20.39 -11.07 -32.84
N LEU A 13 -21.55 -10.44 -32.67
CA LEU A 13 -21.79 -9.41 -31.64
C LEU A 13 -21.70 -9.98 -30.23
N VAL A 14 -22.24 -11.17 -30.00
CA VAL A 14 -22.14 -11.88 -28.71
C VAL A 14 -20.69 -12.27 -28.42
N LEU A 15 -19.96 -12.78 -29.41
CA LEU A 15 -18.53 -13.13 -29.25
C LEU A 15 -17.67 -11.90 -28.93
N LEU A 16 -17.92 -10.76 -29.58
CA LEU A 16 -17.24 -9.50 -29.30
C LEU A 16 -17.55 -8.98 -27.89
N ALA A 17 -18.81 -9.07 -27.45
CA ALA A 17 -19.22 -8.68 -26.10
C ALA A 17 -18.59 -9.58 -25.02
N VAL A 18 -18.52 -10.90 -25.25
CA VAL A 18 -17.88 -11.85 -24.34
C VAL A 18 -16.37 -11.65 -24.28
N GLN A 19 -15.73 -11.31 -25.42
CA GLN A 19 -14.30 -11.02 -25.46
C GLN A 19 -13.97 -9.72 -24.72
N ALA A 20 -14.77 -8.66 -24.92
CA ALA A 20 -14.61 -7.39 -24.21
C ALA A 20 -14.76 -7.54 -22.70
N ALA A 21 -15.80 -8.26 -22.24
CA ALA A 21 -16.01 -8.54 -20.81
C ALA A 21 -14.84 -9.32 -20.19
N ARG A 22 -14.24 -10.28 -20.91
CA ARG A 22 -13.06 -11.03 -20.44
C ARG A 22 -11.79 -10.18 -20.37
N THR A 23 -11.59 -9.23 -21.28
CA THR A 23 -10.45 -8.31 -21.23
C THR A 23 -10.58 -7.30 -20.10
N GLU A 24 -11.79 -6.85 -19.78
CA GLU A 24 -12.07 -5.91 -18.69
C GLU A 24 -11.91 -6.55 -17.30
N ASP A 25 -12.40 -7.79 -17.11
CA ASP A 25 -12.17 -8.62 -15.92
C ASP A 25 -10.66 -8.81 -15.64
N ASN A 26 -9.88 -9.00 -16.71
CA ASN A 26 -8.42 -9.10 -16.60
C ASN A 26 -7.74 -7.77 -16.21
N ALA A 27 -8.24 -6.63 -16.71
CA ALA A 27 -7.64 -5.33 -16.42
C ALA A 27 -7.82 -4.89 -14.96
N VAL A 28 -9.00 -5.12 -14.39
CA VAL A 28 -9.25 -4.86 -12.95
C VAL A 28 -8.38 -5.77 -12.10
N LYS A 29 -8.34 -7.07 -12.41
CA LYS A 29 -7.47 -8.00 -11.69
C LYS A 29 -6.01 -7.58 -11.75
N THR A 30 -5.51 -7.23 -12.93
CA THR A 30 -4.12 -6.78 -13.12
C THR A 30 -3.82 -5.53 -12.29
N LEU A 31 -4.74 -4.56 -12.25
CA LEU A 31 -4.58 -3.37 -11.40
C LEU A 31 -4.49 -3.73 -9.91
N MET A 32 -5.35 -4.65 -9.44
CA MET A 32 -5.37 -5.08 -8.05
C MET A 32 -4.11 -5.86 -7.69
N ASP A 33 -3.65 -6.77 -8.56
CA ASP A 33 -2.43 -7.54 -8.37
C ASP A 33 -1.21 -6.60 -8.31
N ASP A 34 -1.10 -5.66 -9.25
CA ASP A 34 0.01 -4.68 -9.29
C ASP A 34 0.04 -3.80 -8.03
N PHE A 35 -1.14 -3.31 -7.60
CA PHE A 35 -1.23 -2.51 -6.38
C PHE A 35 -0.86 -3.34 -5.15
N TRP A 36 -1.30 -4.59 -5.09
CA TRP A 36 -0.99 -5.50 -4.00
C TRP A 36 0.50 -5.78 -3.91
N GLU A 37 1.14 -6.12 -5.03
CA GLU A 37 2.58 -6.38 -5.12
C GLU A 37 3.38 -5.15 -4.69
N TRP A 38 3.03 -3.96 -5.19
CA TRP A 38 3.66 -2.72 -4.75
C TRP A 38 3.49 -2.51 -3.24
N LYS A 39 2.28 -2.70 -2.70
CA LYS A 39 1.99 -2.45 -1.29
C LYS A 39 2.80 -3.36 -0.36
N ILE A 40 2.94 -4.65 -0.67
CA ILE A 40 3.71 -5.56 0.18
C ILE A 40 5.22 -5.31 0.12
N GLN A 41 5.72 -4.82 -1.02
CA GLN A 41 7.13 -4.43 -1.15
C GLN A 41 7.41 -3.10 -0.42
N GLU A 42 6.50 -2.13 -0.53
CA GLU A 42 6.66 -0.80 0.04
C GLU A 42 6.51 -0.78 1.56
N TYR A 43 5.69 -1.67 2.12
CA TYR A 43 5.39 -1.75 3.56
C TYR A 43 5.80 -3.12 4.14
N PRO A 44 7.10 -3.35 4.40
CA PRO A 44 7.61 -4.67 4.75
C PRO A 44 7.10 -5.21 6.10
N GLU A 45 6.78 -4.35 7.07
CA GLU A 45 6.15 -4.71 8.35
C GLU A 45 4.74 -5.22 8.13
N PHE A 46 3.98 -4.57 7.25
CA PHE A 46 2.65 -5.01 6.86
C PHE A 46 2.71 -6.37 6.18
N ALA A 47 3.67 -6.57 5.26
CA ALA A 47 3.89 -7.86 4.60
C ALA A 47 4.13 -8.98 5.64
N THR A 48 4.99 -8.73 6.63
CA THR A 48 5.25 -9.69 7.72
C THR A 48 4.01 -9.95 8.57
N MET A 49 3.26 -8.91 8.93
CA MET A 49 2.03 -9.04 9.71
C MET A 49 0.98 -9.93 9.05
N ILE A 50 0.91 -9.95 7.71
CA ILE A 50 -0.02 -10.81 6.95
C ILE A 50 0.58 -12.17 6.57
N GLY A 51 1.77 -12.51 7.09
CA GLY A 51 2.41 -13.82 6.91
C GLY A 51 3.36 -13.94 5.71
N LEU A 52 3.72 -12.82 5.07
CA LEU A 52 4.75 -12.80 4.01
C LEU A 52 6.13 -12.48 4.58
N THR A 53 7.15 -13.21 4.15
CA THR A 53 8.51 -12.97 4.62
C THR A 53 9.07 -11.68 4.02
N SER A 54 9.56 -10.78 4.88
CA SER A 54 10.35 -9.61 4.48
C SER A 54 11.62 -9.52 5.33
N HIS A 55 12.68 -9.00 4.74
CA HIS A 55 14.01 -8.86 5.35
C HIS A 55 14.46 -7.38 5.46
N HIS A 56 13.59 -6.44 5.12
CA HIS A 56 13.86 -5.00 5.14
C HIS A 56 12.95 -4.29 6.15
N MET A 57 13.36 -3.10 6.60
CA MET A 57 12.54 -2.20 7.41
C MET A 57 11.95 -1.08 6.53
N ASP A 58 10.80 -0.55 6.94
CA ASP A 58 10.22 0.62 6.25
C ASP A 58 11.23 1.77 6.16
N LYS A 59 11.17 2.53 5.05
CA LYS A 59 11.92 3.77 4.86
C LYS A 59 11.02 4.96 5.19
N LEU A 60 11.46 5.79 6.13
CA LEU A 60 10.69 6.89 6.70
C LEU A 60 11.38 8.22 6.39
N ASN A 61 11.36 8.62 5.12
CA ASN A 61 11.89 9.92 4.71
C ASN A 61 10.96 10.60 3.69
N LEU A 62 11.12 11.92 3.55
CA LEU A 62 10.22 12.75 2.74
C LEU A 62 10.24 12.36 1.25
N ASP A 63 11.39 11.96 0.72
CA ASP A 63 11.52 11.55 -0.68
C ASP A 63 10.72 10.26 -0.94
N ILE A 64 10.80 9.29 -0.02
CA ILE A 64 10.01 8.05 -0.10
C ILE A 64 8.51 8.35 0.00
N PHE A 65 8.08 9.25 0.89
CA PHE A 65 6.66 9.63 0.95
C PHE A 65 6.18 10.30 -0.34
N GLN A 66 7.03 11.10 -0.97
CA GLN A 66 6.72 11.72 -2.27
C GLN A 66 6.63 10.68 -3.39
N GLN A 67 7.55 9.71 -3.45
CA GLN A 67 7.50 8.60 -4.41
C GLN A 67 6.24 7.73 -4.22
N ARG A 68 5.86 7.45 -2.96
CA ARG A 68 4.61 6.73 -2.64
C ARG A 68 3.39 7.49 -3.15
N LYS A 69 3.37 8.82 -2.97
CA LYS A 69 2.29 9.67 -3.48
C LYS A 69 2.17 9.57 -4.99
N GLU A 70 3.28 9.71 -5.72
CA GLU A 70 3.32 9.61 -7.18
C GLU A 70 2.85 8.24 -7.67
N THR A 71 3.26 7.18 -6.97
CA THR A 71 2.83 5.81 -7.27
C THR A 71 1.33 5.63 -7.02
N CYS A 72 0.79 6.20 -5.94
CA CYS A 72 -0.64 6.20 -5.67
C CYS A 72 -1.44 7.01 -6.72
N GLU A 73 -0.90 8.13 -7.20
CA GLU A 73 -1.48 8.91 -8.29
C GLU A 73 -1.52 8.10 -9.59
N GLU A 74 -0.47 7.33 -9.88
CA GLU A 74 -0.45 6.42 -11.03
C GLU A 74 -1.55 5.36 -10.94
N PHE A 75 -1.65 4.66 -9.80
CA PHE A 75 -2.70 3.68 -9.59
C PHE A 75 -4.10 4.29 -9.68
N LEU A 76 -4.26 5.53 -9.20
CA LEU A 76 -5.54 6.23 -9.27
C LEU A 76 -5.92 6.52 -10.72
N ARG A 77 -4.99 7.03 -11.55
CA ARG A 77 -5.25 7.26 -12.98
C ARG A 77 -5.62 5.95 -13.70
N ARG A 78 -4.95 4.85 -13.39
CA ARG A 78 -5.28 3.52 -13.93
C ARG A 78 -6.68 3.08 -13.51
N ALA A 79 -7.04 3.29 -12.25
CA ALA A 79 -8.37 2.96 -11.73
C ALA A 79 -9.48 3.80 -12.39
N GLU A 80 -9.25 5.10 -12.58
CA GLU A 80 -10.20 6.02 -13.25
C GLU A 80 -10.41 5.67 -14.74
N ALA A 81 -9.36 5.22 -15.43
CA ALA A 81 -9.49 4.77 -16.81
C ALA A 81 -10.46 3.58 -16.97
N LEU A 82 -10.55 2.71 -15.95
CA LEU A 82 -11.45 1.55 -15.93
C LEU A 82 -12.92 1.93 -15.73
N GLU A 83 -13.25 3.16 -15.30
CA GLU A 83 -14.65 3.60 -15.20
C GLU A 83 -15.33 3.80 -16.56
N SER A 84 -14.54 3.92 -17.63
CA SER A 84 -15.07 3.96 -19.00
C SER A 84 -15.46 2.58 -19.55
N SER A 85 -15.18 1.52 -18.80
CA SER A 85 -15.42 0.12 -19.15
C SER A 85 -16.74 -0.41 -18.57
N SER A 86 -17.28 -1.48 -19.17
CA SER A 86 -18.51 -2.12 -18.72
C SER A 86 -18.24 -3.13 -17.59
N LEU A 87 -17.86 -2.64 -16.41
CA LEU A 87 -17.48 -3.46 -15.27
C LEU A 87 -18.63 -4.26 -14.65
N THR A 88 -18.32 -5.40 -14.05
CA THR A 88 -19.26 -6.12 -13.18
C THR A 88 -19.50 -5.33 -11.88
N ASN A 89 -20.59 -5.61 -11.16
CA ASN A 89 -20.85 -4.97 -9.86
C ASN A 89 -19.73 -5.22 -8.85
N GLN A 90 -19.09 -6.39 -8.89
CA GLN A 90 -17.99 -6.75 -7.99
C GLN A 90 -16.72 -5.97 -8.34
N ASP A 91 -16.39 -5.87 -9.62
CA ASP A 91 -15.22 -5.12 -10.08
C ASP A 91 -15.38 -3.62 -9.83
N LEU A 92 -16.57 -3.09 -10.08
CA LEU A 92 -16.89 -1.70 -9.77
C LEU A 92 -16.72 -1.43 -8.27
N LEU A 93 -17.15 -2.33 -7.39
CA LEU A 93 -16.94 -2.20 -5.95
C LEU A 93 -15.44 -2.20 -5.61
N ASN A 94 -14.67 -3.15 -6.15
CA ASN A 94 -13.24 -3.25 -5.90
C ASN A 94 -12.50 -1.97 -6.36
N VAL A 95 -12.79 -1.49 -7.57
CA VAL A 95 -12.22 -0.25 -8.11
C VAL A 95 -12.58 0.95 -7.22
N ASN A 96 -13.82 1.05 -6.78
CA ASN A 96 -14.25 2.14 -5.88
C ASN A 96 -13.52 2.12 -4.53
N ILE A 97 -13.34 0.93 -3.93
CA ILE A 97 -12.57 0.78 -2.69
C ILE A 97 -11.12 1.21 -2.90
N LEU A 98 -10.49 0.75 -3.98
CA LEU A 98 -9.12 1.13 -4.31
C LEU A 98 -8.99 2.65 -4.52
N LYS A 99 -9.87 3.25 -5.33
CA LYS A 99 -9.91 4.71 -5.55
C LYS A 99 -10.04 5.48 -4.24
N HIS A 100 -10.91 5.02 -3.33
CA HIS A 100 -11.08 5.65 -2.02
C HIS A 100 -9.80 5.58 -1.18
N HIS A 101 -9.15 4.41 -1.15
CA HIS A 101 -7.89 4.21 -0.43
C HIS A 101 -6.77 5.11 -0.98
N LEU A 102 -6.59 5.14 -2.30
CA LEU A 102 -5.58 5.95 -2.98
C LEU A 102 -5.81 7.45 -2.78
N ASN A 103 -7.04 7.92 -2.96
CA ASN A 103 -7.40 9.32 -2.72
C ASN A 103 -7.13 9.73 -1.27
N THR A 104 -7.46 8.87 -0.31
CA THR A 104 -7.19 9.14 1.11
C THR A 104 -5.70 9.34 1.36
N TYR A 105 -4.85 8.47 0.80
CA TYR A 105 -3.40 8.61 0.91
C TYR A 105 -2.90 9.92 0.30
N ILE A 106 -3.26 10.19 -0.96
CA ILE A 106 -2.82 11.38 -1.72
C ILE A 106 -3.27 12.67 -1.02
N GLN A 107 -4.52 12.73 -0.58
CA GLN A 107 -5.07 13.92 0.10
C GLN A 107 -4.41 14.17 1.45
N ASN A 108 -3.94 13.13 2.14
CA ASN A 108 -3.28 13.27 3.44
C ASN A 108 -1.82 13.72 3.32
N MET A 109 -1.19 13.63 2.15
CA MET A 109 0.20 14.06 1.96
C MET A 109 0.43 15.54 2.26
N ARG A 110 -0.58 16.42 2.16
CA ARG A 110 -0.45 17.83 2.60
C ARG A 110 -0.16 17.98 4.10
N PHE A 111 -0.47 16.95 4.89
CA PHE A 111 -0.22 16.89 6.32
C PHE A 111 1.07 16.12 6.67
N ILE A 112 1.85 15.65 5.67
CA ILE A 112 3.06 14.85 5.91
C ILE A 112 4.13 15.61 6.69
N LYS A 113 4.19 16.94 6.55
CA LYS A 113 5.05 17.82 7.36
C LYS A 113 4.71 17.84 8.86
N PHE A 114 3.61 17.20 9.25
CA PHE A 114 3.17 16.99 10.63
C PHE A 114 3.20 15.50 10.99
N TYR A 115 3.78 14.66 10.13
CA TYR A 115 3.86 13.24 10.34
C TYR A 115 4.71 12.97 11.57
N THR A 116 4.06 12.44 12.60
CA THR A 116 4.72 12.11 13.85
C THR A 116 4.98 10.61 13.86
N PRO A 117 6.23 10.16 13.61
CA PRO A 117 6.58 8.73 13.56
C PRO A 117 6.50 8.02 14.92
N LEU A 118 6.26 8.76 16.01
CA LEU A 118 6.31 8.26 17.38
C LEU A 118 5.10 8.76 18.17
N SER A 119 4.28 7.84 18.66
CA SER A 119 3.14 8.13 19.54
C SER A 119 2.98 7.06 20.62
N ILE A 120 2.05 7.26 21.57
CA ILE A 120 1.77 6.23 22.59
C ILE A 120 1.28 4.92 21.97
N LEU A 121 0.58 4.99 20.82
CA LEU A 121 -0.05 3.83 20.18
C LEU A 121 0.85 3.18 19.14
N GLU A 122 1.70 3.96 18.48
CA GLU A 122 2.42 3.54 17.28
C GLU A 122 3.86 4.07 17.29
N GLY A 123 4.75 3.39 16.58
CA GLY A 123 6.14 3.77 16.43
C GLY A 123 7.09 2.58 16.56
N PRO A 124 8.41 2.79 16.45
CA PRO A 124 9.40 1.71 16.51
C PRO A 124 9.31 0.88 17.79
N GLN A 125 8.97 1.48 18.93
CA GLN A 125 8.77 0.78 20.21
C GLN A 125 7.63 -0.25 20.15
N PHE A 126 6.59 0.03 19.37
CA PHE A 126 5.49 -0.90 19.14
C PHE A 126 5.86 -1.90 18.03
N THR A 127 6.33 -1.41 16.89
CA THR A 127 6.62 -2.23 15.71
C THR A 127 7.70 -3.27 15.98
N LEU A 128 8.85 -2.88 16.55
CA LEU A 128 9.98 -3.81 16.78
C LEU A 128 9.60 -4.94 17.74
N LYS A 129 8.82 -4.63 18.79
CA LYS A 129 8.29 -5.63 19.71
C LYS A 129 7.37 -6.62 18.99
N ASN A 130 6.42 -6.11 18.22
CA ASN A 130 5.44 -6.95 17.53
C ASN A 130 6.04 -7.77 16.39
N ILE A 131 7.10 -7.29 15.72
CA ILE A 131 7.83 -8.08 14.72
C ILE A 131 8.23 -9.42 15.32
N ILE A 132 8.88 -9.43 16.49
CA ILE A 132 9.34 -10.66 17.16
C ILE A 132 8.17 -11.49 17.69
N GLU A 133 7.27 -10.84 18.40
CA GLU A 133 6.28 -11.55 19.22
C GLU A 133 5.10 -12.08 18.41
N ASN A 134 4.69 -11.34 17.36
CA ASN A 134 3.39 -11.53 16.74
C ASN A 134 3.43 -11.66 15.22
N PHE A 135 4.40 -11.06 14.51
CA PHE A 135 4.35 -10.97 13.05
C PHE A 135 5.22 -12.02 12.36
N VAL A 136 6.45 -12.25 12.83
CA VAL A 136 7.36 -13.18 12.15
C VAL A 136 6.96 -14.64 12.39
N ILE A 137 7.15 -15.46 11.35
CA ILE A 137 7.02 -16.90 11.43
C ILE A 137 8.41 -17.50 11.29
N LEU A 138 8.97 -18.04 12.38
CA LEU A 138 10.33 -18.58 12.41
C LEU A 138 10.27 -20.12 12.39
N LYS A 139 10.53 -20.72 11.22
CA LYS A 139 10.47 -22.18 11.02
C LYS A 139 11.82 -22.80 10.71
N ASN A 140 12.70 -22.07 10.03
CA ASN A 140 13.98 -22.59 9.56
C ASN A 140 15.08 -21.52 9.67
N LYS A 141 16.33 -21.92 9.41
CA LYS A 141 17.53 -21.05 9.53
C LYS A 141 17.41 -19.74 8.73
N GLU A 142 16.83 -19.80 7.53
CA GLU A 142 16.68 -18.65 6.65
C GLU A 142 15.76 -17.59 7.27
N ASP A 143 14.70 -18.00 7.98
CA ASP A 143 13.77 -17.07 8.63
C ASP A 143 14.49 -16.24 9.71
N TYR A 144 15.38 -16.88 10.49
CA TYR A 144 16.22 -16.20 11.48
C TYR A 144 17.25 -15.28 10.81
N GLU A 145 17.87 -15.70 9.72
CA GLU A 145 18.82 -14.87 8.97
C GLU A 145 18.14 -13.63 8.37
N ASN A 146 16.92 -13.77 7.85
CA ASN A 146 16.12 -12.65 7.33
C ASN A 146 15.73 -11.68 8.44
N LEU A 147 15.38 -12.20 9.62
CA LEU A 147 15.10 -11.36 10.80
C LEU A 147 16.33 -10.57 11.26
N LEU A 148 17.52 -11.20 11.27
CA LEU A 148 18.76 -10.52 11.63
C LEU A 148 19.12 -9.40 10.64
N LYS A 149 19.03 -9.67 9.34
CA LYS A 149 19.24 -8.64 8.29
C LYS A 149 18.28 -7.47 8.46
N ARG A 150 17.04 -7.75 8.83
CA ARG A 150 16.05 -6.71 9.12
C ARG A 150 16.48 -5.84 10.30
N TYR A 151 17.06 -6.42 11.35
CA TYR A 151 17.56 -5.65 12.50
C TYR A 151 18.83 -4.85 12.23
N ASP A 152 19.63 -5.23 11.25
CA ASP A 152 20.74 -4.41 10.79
C ASP A 152 20.26 -3.05 10.21
N GLU A 153 18.99 -2.94 9.81
CA GLU A 153 18.40 -1.67 9.34
C GLU A 153 17.79 -0.79 10.44
N VAL A 154 17.68 -1.28 11.68
CA VAL A 154 17.08 -0.50 12.77
C VAL A 154 17.82 0.83 13.00
N PRO A 155 19.16 0.89 13.03
CA PRO A 155 19.86 2.17 13.16
C PRO A 155 19.48 3.18 12.07
N ARG A 156 19.39 2.75 10.80
CA ARG A 156 18.94 3.60 9.69
C ARG A 156 17.53 4.16 9.94
N GLN A 157 16.59 3.30 10.33
CA GLN A 157 15.21 3.74 10.54
C GLN A 157 15.11 4.70 11.74
N VAL A 158 15.89 4.49 12.80
CA VAL A 158 15.97 5.43 13.93
C VAL A 158 16.47 6.80 13.47
N ASP A 159 17.52 6.84 12.65
CA ASP A 159 18.06 8.12 12.12
C ASP A 159 17.02 8.85 11.24
N GLU A 160 16.29 8.12 10.40
CA GLU A 160 15.19 8.66 9.59
C GLU A 160 14.06 9.24 10.44
N ILE A 161 13.64 8.52 11.49
CA ILE A 161 12.64 8.97 12.46
C ILE A 161 13.11 10.26 13.16
N MET A 162 14.36 10.29 13.61
CA MET A 162 14.95 11.46 14.25
C MET A 162 14.98 12.67 13.31
N SER A 163 15.32 12.44 12.03
CA SER A 163 15.29 13.48 11.00
C SER A 163 13.89 14.07 10.81
N LEU A 164 12.86 13.22 10.70
CA LEU A 164 11.46 13.66 10.61
C LEU A 164 11.02 14.43 11.85
N MET A 165 11.36 13.95 13.05
CA MET A 165 11.04 14.62 14.31
C MET A 165 11.72 15.98 14.44
N ASN A 166 12.99 16.11 14.05
CA ASN A 166 13.70 17.38 14.02
C ASN A 166 13.05 18.37 13.05
N GLY A 167 12.68 17.92 11.85
CA GLY A 167 11.93 18.74 10.90
C GLY A 167 10.58 19.21 11.47
N ASN A 168 9.86 18.35 12.18
CA ASN A 168 8.61 18.75 12.84
C ASN A 168 8.84 19.82 13.92
N ILE A 169 9.89 19.67 14.76
CA ILE A 169 10.28 20.66 15.77
C ILE A 169 10.52 22.02 15.13
N GLU A 170 11.30 22.07 14.05
CA GLU A 170 11.61 23.32 13.33
C GLU A 170 10.36 24.00 12.77
N ASN A 171 9.36 23.22 12.38
CA ASN A 171 8.08 23.74 11.89
C ASN A 171 7.08 24.07 13.02
N GLY A 172 7.41 23.82 14.29
CA GLY A 172 6.52 24.05 15.43
C GLY A 172 5.47 22.97 15.65
N HIS A 173 5.70 21.76 15.12
CA HIS A 173 4.81 20.62 15.23
C HIS A 173 5.39 19.59 16.18
N MET A 174 4.72 19.40 17.31
CA MET A 174 5.10 18.38 18.28
C MET A 174 3.86 17.64 18.76
N PRO A 175 3.96 16.32 18.99
CA PRO A 175 2.92 15.61 19.72
C PRO A 175 2.74 16.22 21.13
N SER A 176 1.58 15.98 21.73
CA SER A 176 1.26 16.54 23.03
C SER A 176 2.31 16.16 24.08
N ASN A 177 2.57 17.04 25.06
CA ASN A 177 3.50 16.75 26.16
C ASN A 177 3.13 15.45 26.89
N TRP A 178 1.84 15.16 27.03
CA TRP A 178 1.37 13.93 27.66
C TRP A 178 1.81 12.68 26.88
N SER A 179 1.78 12.74 25.55
CA SER A 179 2.27 11.67 24.68
C SER A 179 3.76 11.39 24.93
N ILE A 180 4.58 12.43 24.98
CA ILE A 180 6.03 12.30 25.19
C ILE A 180 6.36 11.72 26.57
N VAL A 181 5.77 12.29 27.64
CA VAL A 181 6.05 11.85 29.02
C VAL A 181 5.70 10.39 29.23
N TYR A 182 4.59 9.92 28.66
CA TYR A 182 4.16 8.54 28.82
C TYR A 182 5.13 7.54 28.17
N MET A 183 5.72 7.87 27.02
CA MET A 183 6.67 6.99 26.33
C MET A 183 8.03 6.88 27.03
N THR A 184 8.38 7.84 27.89
CA THR A 184 9.66 7.87 28.62
C THR A 184 9.62 7.21 30.00
N LYS A 185 8.45 6.76 30.45
CA LYS A 185 8.26 6.09 31.73
C LYS A 185 8.20 4.58 31.55
#